data_AF-A0A8X6MLD5-F1
#
_entry.id   AF-A0A8X6MLD5-F1
#
_cell.length_a   1.000
_cell.length_b   1.000
_cell.length_c   1.000
_cell.angle_alpha   90.00
_cell.angle_beta   90.00
_cell.angle_gamma   90.00
#
_symmetry.space_group_name_H-M   'P 1'
#
loop_
_entity.id
_entity.type
_entity.pdbx_description
1 polymer ?
#
loop_
_entity_poly.entity_id
_entity_poly.type
_entity_poly.pdbx_seq_one_letter_code
_entity_poly.pdbx_strand_id
1 'polypeptide(L)'
;NVLIKALNEWRKGYRKLAKMMVLEGRIPDEDILFFMNLVEIQELLKTRSPKIISKANHRRRRYPVLNKYIFPELSKGYPKPVNINPKIEISDSDNFSMKGIPVRKGVARFSVLHLF
;
A
#
# COMPACT_ATOMS: atom_id res chain seq x y z
N ASN A 1 -12.63 19.90 -1.92
CA ASN A 1 -12.21 18.82 -1.01
C ASN A 1 -11.20 19.32 0.03
N VAL A 2 -11.67 19.67 1.22
CA VAL A 2 -10.82 20.18 2.33
C VAL A 2 -9.94 19.07 2.93
N LEU A 3 -10.45 17.84 3.05
CA LEU A 3 -9.73 16.71 3.64
C LEU A 3 -8.45 16.33 2.87
N ILE A 4 -8.52 16.31 1.53
CA ILE A 4 -7.36 16.00 0.68
C ILE A 4 -6.26 17.07 0.87
N LYS A 5 -6.65 18.35 0.94
CA LYS A 5 -5.71 19.45 1.19
C LYS A 5 -5.08 19.34 2.59
N ALA A 6 -5.88 19.06 3.61
CA ALA A 6 -5.36 18.86 4.97
C ALA A 6 -4.34 17.71 5.02
N LEU A 7 -4.67 16.54 4.45
CA LEU A 7 -3.77 15.40 4.37
C LEU A 7 -2.46 15.74 3.64
N ASN A 8 -2.52 16.55 2.59
CA ASN A 8 -1.33 17.01 1.88
C ASN A 8 -0.42 17.87 2.76
N GLU A 9 -0.99 18.81 3.52
CA GLU A 9 -0.20 19.62 4.45
C GLU A 9 0.41 18.78 5.58
N TRP A 10 -0.32 17.80 6.09
CA TRP A 10 0.24 16.81 7.03
C TRP A 10 1.43 16.06 6.42
N ARG A 11 1.32 15.58 5.18
CA ARG A 11 2.43 14.89 4.48
C ARG A 11 3.67 15.77 4.34
N LYS A 12 3.49 17.05 4.00
CA LYS A 12 4.60 18.03 3.95
C LYS A 12 5.24 18.23 5.31
N GLY A 13 4.44 18.35 6.37
CA GLY A 13 4.90 18.46 7.74
C GLY A 13 5.75 17.26 8.17
N TYR A 14 5.27 16.04 7.92
CA TYR A 14 6.01 14.81 8.21
C TYR A 14 7.29 14.66 7.38
N ARG A 15 7.29 15.07 6.11
CA ARG A 15 8.51 15.13 5.27
C ARG A 15 9.56 16.07 5.88
N LYS A 16 9.14 17.28 6.29
CA LYS A 16 10.06 18.24 6.94
C LYS A 16 10.60 17.68 8.26
N LEU A 17 9.75 17.06 9.07
CA LEU A 17 10.16 16.39 10.30
C LEU A 17 11.20 15.30 10.03
N ALA A 18 10.94 14.41 9.06
CA ALA A 18 11.84 13.32 8.72
C ALA A 18 13.21 13.86 8.28
N LYS A 19 13.25 14.91 7.44
CA LYS A 19 14.50 15.56 7.05
C LYS A 19 15.30 16.06 8.25
N MET A 20 14.64 16.71 9.21
CA MET A 20 15.32 17.17 10.44
C MET A 20 15.84 15.98 11.27
N MET A 21 15.06 14.91 11.39
CA MET A 21 15.47 13.71 12.13
C MET A 21 16.65 12.98 11.48
N VAL A 22 16.78 13.01 10.14
CA VAL A 22 17.96 12.51 9.42
C VAL A 22 19.18 13.38 9.74
N LEU A 23 19.04 14.70 9.67
CA LEU A 23 20.14 15.63 9.99
C LEU A 23 20.62 15.49 11.44
N GLU A 24 19.72 15.19 12.38
CA GLU A 24 20.03 14.91 13.78
C GLU A 24 20.60 13.48 14.02
N GLY A 25 20.67 12.64 12.98
CA GLY A 25 21.13 11.25 13.08
C GLY A 25 20.17 10.32 13.83
N ARG A 26 18.89 10.68 13.97
CA ARG A 26 17.88 9.87 14.67
C ARG A 26 17.31 8.76 13.80
N ILE A 27 17.22 8.99 12.50
CA ILE A 27 16.73 8.02 11.52
C ILE A 27 17.71 7.94 10.34
N PRO A 28 17.80 6.78 9.67
CA PRO A 28 18.75 6.59 8.56
C PRO A 28 18.34 7.31 7.27
N ASP A 29 17.03 7.44 7.01
CA ASP A 29 16.50 8.06 5.79
C ASP A 29 15.10 8.65 6.05
N GLU A 30 14.65 9.57 5.19
CA GLU A 30 13.38 10.27 5.41
C GLU A 30 12.15 9.33 5.31
N ASP A 31 12.21 8.32 4.45
CA ASP A 31 11.04 7.49 4.14
C ASP A 31 10.71 6.50 5.26
N ILE A 32 11.70 6.13 6.10
CA ILE A 32 11.49 5.21 7.21
C ILE A 32 10.42 5.70 8.21
N LEU A 33 10.23 7.01 8.31
CA LEU A 33 9.25 7.64 9.17
C LEU A 33 7.81 7.20 8.82
N PHE A 34 7.52 6.92 7.54
CA PHE A 34 6.21 6.46 7.09
C PHE A 34 5.92 4.99 7.43
N PHE A 35 6.90 4.27 7.97
CA PHE A 35 6.72 2.91 8.50
C PHE A 35 6.57 2.90 10.03
N MET A 36 6.50 4.06 10.67
CA MET A 36 6.27 4.24 12.10
C MET A 36 4.84 4.73 12.37
N ASN A 37 4.31 4.40 13.56
CA ASN A 37 3.09 5.02 14.06
C ASN A 37 3.42 6.30 14.86
N LEU A 38 2.41 7.10 15.18
CA LEU A 38 2.62 8.38 15.87
C LEU A 38 3.27 8.23 17.25
N VAL A 39 2.94 7.17 17.99
CA VAL A 39 3.51 6.88 19.31
C VAL A 39 5.00 6.57 19.20
N GLU A 40 5.38 5.74 18.23
CA GLU A 40 6.77 5.42 17.90
C GLU A 40 7.56 6.67 17.49
N ILE A 41 6.97 7.57 16.70
CA ILE A 41 7.60 8.84 16.34
C ILE A 41 7.83 9.71 17.59
N GLN A 42 6.82 9.86 18.45
CA GLN A 42 6.95 10.62 19.70
C GLN A 42 8.02 10.03 20.63
N GLU A 43 8.06 8.70 20.75
CA GLU A 43 9.09 8.01 21.53
C GLU A 43 10.48 8.24 20.95
N LEU A 44 10.63 8.20 19.62
CA LEU A 44 11.91 8.44 18.93
C LEU A 44 12.36 9.91 18.95
N LEU A 45 11.45 10.85 19.18
CA LEU A 45 11.81 12.26 19.43
C LEU A 45 12.34 12.43 20.86
N LYS A 46 11.73 11.77 21.84
CA LYS A 46 12.15 11.81 23.25
C LYS A 46 13.39 10.97 23.53
N THR A 47 13.55 9.86 22.80
CA THR A 47 14.63 8.88 22.99
C THR A 47 15.45 8.72 21.71
N ARG A 48 16.46 7.84 21.71
CA ARG A 48 17.16 7.40 20.48
C ARG A 48 17.03 5.89 20.29
N SER A 49 15.87 5.33 20.60
CA SER A 49 15.65 3.88 20.67
C SER A 49 15.86 3.18 19.31
N PRO A 50 16.92 2.36 19.14
CA PRO A 50 17.17 1.65 17.89
C PRO A 50 16.12 0.55 17.62
N LYS A 51 15.38 0.12 18.66
CA LYS A 51 14.32 -0.89 18.54
C LYS A 51 13.18 -0.41 17.63
N ILE A 52 12.86 0.89 17.67
CA ILE A 52 11.81 1.48 16.83
C ILE A 52 12.23 1.44 15.35
N ILE A 53 13.48 1.82 15.08
CA ILE A 53 14.07 1.79 13.73
C ILE A 53 14.05 0.37 13.18
N SER A 54 14.43 -0.63 13.99
CA SER A 54 14.37 -2.05 13.60
C SER A 54 12.96 -2.51 13.23
N LYS A 55 11.94 -2.15 14.04
CA LYS A 55 10.53 -2.45 13.75
C LYS A 55 10.05 -1.78 12.46
N ALA A 56 10.39 -0.52 12.26
CA ALA A 56 10.05 0.23 11.04
C ALA A 56 10.65 -0.42 9.79
N ASN A 57 11.94 -0.80 9.85
CA ASN A 57 12.60 -1.54 8.77
C ASN A 57 11.94 -2.89 8.48
N HIS A 58 11.51 -3.62 9.50
CA HIS A 58 10.77 -4.86 9.32
C HIS A 58 9.42 -4.65 8.61
N ARG A 59 8.71 -3.54 8.89
CA ARG A 59 7.49 -3.17 8.15
C ARG A 59 7.81 -2.78 6.71
N ARG A 60 8.87 -1.98 6.48
CA ARG A 60 9.33 -1.58 5.14
C ARG A 60 9.63 -2.79 4.25
N ARG A 61 10.32 -3.79 4.79
CA ARG A 61 10.65 -5.04 4.05
C ARG A 61 9.41 -5.85 3.66
N ARG A 62 8.37 -5.87 4.51
CA ARG A 62 7.14 -6.63 4.25
C ARG A 62 6.14 -5.88 3.37
N TYR A 63 6.22 -4.55 3.31
CA TYR A 63 5.27 -3.72 2.57
C TYR A 63 5.07 -4.14 1.11
N PRO A 64 6.10 -4.46 0.30
CA PRO A 64 5.90 -4.89 -1.08
C PRO A 64 5.05 -6.16 -1.25
N VAL A 65 5.11 -7.07 -0.27
CA VAL A 65 4.31 -8.29 -0.26
C VAL A 65 2.88 -7.98 0.18
N LEU A 66 2.74 -7.25 1.29
CA LEU A 66 1.43 -6.88 1.85
C LEU A 66 0.62 -6.00 0.89
N ASN A 67 1.27 -5.12 0.14
CA ASN A 67 0.62 -4.22 -0.82
C ASN A 67 0.05 -4.96 -2.04
N LYS A 68 0.42 -6.23 -2.26
CA LYS A 68 -0.16 -7.09 -3.30
C LYS A 68 -1.38 -7.87 -2.83
N TYR A 69 -1.64 -7.91 -1.53
CA TYR A 69 -2.76 -8.67 -0.99
C TYR A 69 -4.08 -7.99 -1.36
N ILE A 70 -4.98 -8.78 -1.94
CA ILE A 70 -6.35 -8.38 -2.20
C ILE A 70 -7.21 -9.12 -1.19
N PHE A 71 -8.05 -8.38 -0.47
CA PHE A 71 -8.92 -8.92 0.56
C PHE A 71 -10.37 -8.93 0.06
N PRO A 72 -11.21 -9.87 0.56
CA PRO A 72 -12.64 -9.81 0.27
C PRO A 72 -13.24 -8.51 0.81
N GLU A 73 -14.30 -8.03 0.17
CA GLU A 73 -15.02 -6.82 0.56
C GLU A 73 -15.53 -6.91 2.01
N LEU A 74 -15.97 -8.11 2.42
CA LEU A 74 -16.35 -8.43 3.78
C LEU A 74 -15.50 -9.58 4.30
N SER A 75 -14.74 -9.32 5.37
CA SER A 75 -13.97 -10.34 6.09
C SER A 75 -14.55 -10.58 7.48
N LYS A 76 -14.76 -11.85 7.86
CA LYS A 76 -15.12 -12.23 9.24
C LYS A 76 -13.90 -12.80 9.95
N GLY A 77 -13.57 -12.26 11.12
CA GLY A 77 -12.37 -12.65 11.86
C GLY A 77 -11.09 -12.11 11.21
N TYR A 78 -10.04 -12.93 11.14
CA TYR A 78 -8.77 -12.50 10.55
C TYR A 78 -8.86 -12.41 9.02
N PRO A 79 -8.55 -11.25 8.42
CA PRO A 79 -8.62 -11.06 6.97
C PRO A 79 -7.58 -11.96 6.28
N LYS A 80 -8.05 -12.79 5.36
CA LYS A 80 -7.20 -13.65 4.53
C LYS A 80 -7.18 -13.11 3.10
N PRO A 81 -6.00 -13.00 2.47
CA PRO A 81 -5.90 -12.56 1.09
C PRO A 81 -6.56 -13.58 0.15
N VAL A 82 -7.17 -13.09 -0.92
CA VAL A 82 -7.73 -13.89 -2.01
C VAL A 82 -6.60 -14.29 -2.96
N ASN A 83 -6.53 -15.57 -3.32
CA ASN A 83 -5.63 -16.06 -4.36
C ASN A 83 -6.27 -15.82 -5.74
N ILE A 84 -5.77 -14.85 -6.50
CA ILE A 84 -6.28 -14.52 -7.85
C ILE A 84 -5.56 -15.35 -8.92
N ASN A 85 -5.13 -16.57 -8.58
CA ASN A 85 -4.72 -17.56 -9.58
C ASN A 85 -5.87 -18.54 -9.79
N PRO A 86 -6.92 -18.19 -10.55
CA PRO A 86 -7.78 -19.23 -11.09
C PRO A 86 -6.93 -20.01 -12.09
N LYS A 87 -6.86 -21.33 -11.93
CA LYS A 87 -6.64 -22.19 -13.09
C LYS A 87 -7.83 -21.92 -14.01
N ILE A 88 -7.63 -21.06 -15.01
CA ILE A 88 -8.61 -20.88 -16.06
C ILE A 88 -8.51 -22.16 -16.89
N GLU A 89 -9.44 -23.09 -16.66
CA GLU A 89 -9.67 -24.18 -17.61
C GLU A 89 -10.31 -23.53 -18.83
N ILE A 90 -9.45 -23.15 -19.80
CA ILE A 90 -9.90 -22.65 -21.09
C ILE A 90 -10.39 -23.89 -21.85
N SER A 91 -11.69 -24.13 -21.86
CA SER A 91 -12.30 -24.98 -22.87
C SER A 91 -12.34 -24.19 -24.19
N ASP A 92 -11.80 -24.76 -25.26
CA ASP A 92 -11.70 -24.15 -26.61
C ASP A 92 -13.06 -23.73 -27.24
N SER A 93 -14.17 -23.91 -26.53
CA SER A 93 -15.53 -23.65 -27.02
C SER A 93 -16.26 -22.49 -26.34
N ASP A 94 -15.68 -21.85 -25.32
CA ASP A 94 -16.38 -20.80 -24.56
C ASP A 94 -15.97 -19.39 -24.99
N ASN A 95 -16.96 -18.56 -25.37
CA ASN A 95 -16.79 -17.14 -25.64
C ASN A 95 -16.29 -16.41 -24.38
N PHE A 96 -14.97 -16.21 -24.28
CA PHE A 96 -14.35 -15.47 -23.19
C PHE A 96 -14.97 -14.06 -23.09
N SER A 97 -15.70 -13.82 -21.99
CA SER A 97 -16.35 -12.53 -21.73
C SER A 97 -15.98 -12.01 -20.34
N MET A 98 -15.49 -10.78 -20.27
CA MET A 98 -15.19 -10.11 -19.00
C MET A 98 -16.43 -9.33 -18.54
N LYS A 99 -16.98 -9.68 -17.37
CA LYS A 99 -18.10 -8.95 -16.77
C LYS A 99 -17.58 -7.87 -15.81
N GLY A 100 -18.19 -6.70 -15.85
CA GLY A 100 -17.89 -5.58 -14.96
C GLY A 100 -19.12 -4.71 -14.72
N ILE A 101 -19.01 -3.75 -13.82
CA ILE A 101 -20.09 -2.80 -13.54
C ILE A 101 -19.99 -1.65 -14.57
N PRO A 102 -21.01 -1.42 -15.41
CA PRO A 102 -20.97 -0.34 -16.40
C PRO A 102 -21.05 1.01 -15.71
N VAL A 103 -20.00 1.82 -15.81
CA VAL A 103 -19.95 3.18 -15.22
C VAL A 103 -20.52 4.23 -16.18
N ARG A 104 -20.41 4.02 -17.50
CA ARG A 104 -20.92 4.92 -18.54
C ARG A 104 -21.44 4.12 -19.73
N LYS A 105 -22.47 4.62 -20.41
CA LYS A 105 -22.96 4.04 -21.67
C LYS A 105 -21.87 4.16 -22.75
N GLY A 106 -21.53 3.05 -23.40
CA GLY A 106 -20.56 2.99 -24.49
C GLY A 106 -20.17 1.55 -24.79
N VAL A 107 -19.71 1.30 -26.02
CA VAL A 107 -19.14 0.01 -26.43
C VAL A 107 -17.67 0.23 -26.70
N ALA A 108 -16.82 -0.51 -25.99
CA ALA A 108 -15.38 -0.53 -26.23
C ALA A 108 -15.01 -1.87 -26.87
N ARG A 109 -14.25 -1.83 -27.95
CA ARG A 109 -13.61 -3.01 -28.54
C ARG A 109 -12.14 -2.98 -28.17
N PHE A 110 -11.63 -4.10 -27.67
CA PHE A 110 -10.22 -4.28 -27.33
C PHE A 110 -9.75 -5.60 -27.92
N SER A 111 -8.51 -5.60 -28.41
CA SER A 111 -7.82 -6.82 -28.84
C SER A 111 -6.98 -7.33 -27.69
N VAL A 112 -7.16 -8.59 -27.31
CA VAL A 112 -6.31 -9.22 -26.29
C VAL A 112 -5.04 -9.70 -26.99
N LEU A 113 -3.91 -9.06 -26.71
CA LEU A 113 -2.59 -9.54 -27.15
C LEU A 113 -2.15 -10.64 -26.20
N HIS A 114 -2.14 -11.88 -26.68
CA HIS A 114 -1.42 -12.98 -26.02
C HIS A 114 0.08 -12.76 -26.25
N LEU A 115 0.79 -12.28 -25.23
CA LEU A 115 2.24 -12.41 -25.16
C LEU A 115 2.55 -13.78 -24.56
N PHE A 116 3.18 -14.62 -25.37
CA PHE A 116 3.67 -15.96 -25.03
C PHE A 116 4.72 -15.93 -23.93
#